data_AF-A0A0L0FZB2-F1
#
_entry.id   AF-A0A0L0FZB2-F1
#
_cell.length_a   1.000
_cell.length_b   1.000
_cell.length_c   1.000
_cell.angle_alpha   90.00
_cell.angle_beta   90.00
_cell.angle_gamma   90.00
#
_symmetry.space_group_name_H-M   'P 1'
#
loop_
_entity.id
_entity.type
_entity.pdbx_description
1 polymer ?
#
loop_
_entity_poly.entity_id
_entity_poly.type
_entity_poly.pdbx_seq_one_letter_code
_entity_poly.pdbx_strand_id
1 'polypeptide(L)'
;MTWFSITISLANMLPYCVTIATMASPEAPLAFVNFNFVSQTKYSVKESLGKDCRFLQGPETKPEHRARFREALENGEACISDITNYKKDGQQFPCRLHLQPVYGKQSKPVFYIGLQTDMSNVTLVNGNNVVLEPLLEFFAANNNSNT
;
A
#
# COMPACT_ATOMS: atom_id res chain seq x y z
N MET A 1 -4.71 -13.67 -17.43
CA MET A 1 -3.30 -13.56 -16.95
C MET A 1 -2.69 -12.16 -17.18
N THR A 2 -3.48 -11.10 -17.41
CA THR A 2 -2.94 -9.80 -17.90
C THR A 2 -2.91 -8.65 -16.87
N TRP A 3 -3.82 -8.60 -15.89
CA TRP A 3 -3.89 -7.46 -14.95
C TRP A 3 -2.67 -7.32 -14.04
N PHE A 4 -2.25 -8.41 -13.38
CA PHE A 4 -1.18 -8.35 -12.38
C PHE A 4 0.14 -7.88 -12.99
N SER A 5 0.46 -8.34 -14.20
CA SER A 5 1.64 -7.91 -14.95
C SER A 5 1.58 -6.43 -15.34
N ILE A 6 0.44 -5.93 -15.83
CA ILE A 6 0.26 -4.52 -16.17
C ILE A 6 0.41 -3.64 -14.92
N THR A 7 -0.24 -4.03 -13.83
CA THR A 7 -0.14 -3.36 -12.53
C THR A 7 1.29 -3.30 -12.04
N ILE A 8 2.04 -4.39 -12.11
CA ILE A 8 3.46 -4.44 -11.75
C ILE A 8 4.30 -3.52 -12.64
N SER A 9 4.10 -3.57 -13.96
CA SER A 9 4.83 -2.72 -14.89
C SER A 9 4.64 -1.25 -14.56
N LEU A 10 3.40 -0.82 -14.30
CA LEU A 10 3.10 0.56 -13.95
C LEU A 10 3.62 0.94 -12.57
N ALA A 11 3.45 0.06 -11.57
CA ALA A 11 3.98 0.29 -10.23
C ALA A 11 5.50 0.53 -10.25
N ASN A 12 6.24 -0.08 -11.18
CA ASN A 12 7.67 0.16 -11.35
C ASN A 12 8.02 1.43 -12.14
N MET A 13 7.10 1.95 -12.97
CA MET A 13 7.32 3.18 -13.74
C MET A 13 7.00 4.45 -12.94
N LEU A 14 6.21 4.33 -11.88
CA LEU A 14 5.72 5.47 -11.11
C LEU A 14 6.69 5.85 -9.99
N PRO A 15 6.82 7.14 -9.65
CA PRO A 15 7.72 7.62 -8.60
C PRO A 15 7.16 7.42 -7.18
N TYR A 16 6.31 6.41 -6.98
CA TYR A 16 5.65 6.13 -5.70
C TYR A 16 6.15 4.82 -5.11
N CYS A 17 6.12 4.69 -3.78
CA CYS A 17 6.25 3.38 -3.14
C CYS A 17 4.95 2.63 -3.32
N VAL A 18 5.02 1.44 -3.92
CA VAL A 18 3.85 0.62 -4.23
C VAL A 18 4.06 -0.78 -3.68
N THR A 19 3.03 -1.29 -3.02
CA THR A 19 2.96 -2.66 -2.51
C THR A 19 1.65 -3.32 -2.91
N ILE A 20 1.64 -4.63 -3.10
CA ILE A 20 0.39 -5.40 -3.27
C ILE A 20 0.37 -6.50 -2.21
N ALA A 21 -0.66 -6.49 -1.36
CA ALA A 21 -0.95 -7.55 -0.40
C ALA A 21 -2.01 -8.49 -0.96
N THR A 22 -1.90 -9.79 -0.70
CA THR A 22 -2.93 -10.78 -1.06
C THR A 22 -3.87 -11.06 0.09
N MET A 23 -5.17 -11.13 -0.19
CA MET A 23 -6.20 -11.48 0.79
C MET A 23 -6.47 -13.00 0.84
N ALA A 24 -5.55 -13.81 0.31
CA ALA A 24 -5.60 -15.27 0.42
C ALA A 24 -5.36 -15.77 1.87
N SER A 25 -4.89 -14.90 2.76
CA SER A 25 -4.68 -15.16 4.19
C SER A 25 -5.12 -13.93 5.01
N PRO A 26 -5.64 -14.10 6.24
CA PRO A 26 -6.00 -13.00 7.14
C PRO A 26 -4.85 -12.05 7.46
N GLU A 27 -3.60 -12.52 7.38
CA GLU A 27 -2.40 -11.69 7.64
C GLU A 27 -2.05 -10.75 6.45
N ALA A 28 -2.81 -10.79 5.35
CA ALA A 28 -2.62 -9.94 4.18
C ALA A 28 -1.15 -9.81 3.72
N PRO A 29 -0.42 -10.92 3.50
CA PRO A 29 1.01 -10.86 3.21
C PRO A 29 1.30 -10.16 1.89
N LEU A 30 2.43 -9.45 1.83
CA LEU A 30 2.90 -8.77 0.62
C LEU A 30 3.26 -9.78 -0.48
N ALA A 31 2.57 -9.70 -1.61
CA ALA A 31 2.83 -10.45 -2.82
C ALA A 31 3.74 -9.68 -3.81
N PHE A 32 3.83 -8.35 -3.67
CA PHE A 32 4.68 -7.50 -4.48
C PHE A 32 5.12 -6.25 -3.72
N VAL A 33 6.35 -5.81 -3.98
CA VAL A 33 6.89 -4.49 -3.59
C VAL A 33 7.72 -3.94 -4.76
N ASN A 34 7.66 -2.63 -5.02
CA ASN A 34 8.47 -2.02 -6.06
C ASN A 34 9.83 -1.51 -5.55
N PHE A 35 10.68 -1.08 -6.47
CA PHE A 35 12.01 -0.54 -6.15
C PHE A 35 11.94 0.67 -5.21
N ASN A 36 10.99 1.57 -5.40
CA ASN A 36 10.84 2.76 -4.57
C ASN A 36 10.54 2.40 -3.11
N PHE A 37 9.66 1.41 -2.88
CA PHE A 37 9.40 0.88 -1.54
C PHE A 37 10.68 0.36 -0.87
N VAL A 38 11.47 -0.44 -1.60
CA VAL A 38 12.72 -1.01 -1.11
C VAL A 38 13.73 0.10 -0.76
N SER A 39 13.88 1.08 -1.65
CA SER A 39 14.77 2.24 -1.46
C SER A 39 14.36 3.07 -0.25
N GLN A 40 13.07 3.39 -0.12
CA GLN A 40 12.51 4.22 0.94
C GLN A 40 12.62 3.56 2.32
N THR A 41 12.22 2.29 2.40
CA THR A 41 12.09 1.56 3.68
C THR A 41 13.39 0.87 4.10
N LYS A 42 14.34 0.71 3.16
CA LYS A 42 15.60 -0.02 3.32
C LYS A 42 15.41 -1.53 3.58
N TYR A 43 14.20 -2.05 3.41
CA TYR A 43 13.93 -3.48 3.41
C TYR A 43 14.07 -4.03 2.00
N SER A 44 14.83 -5.13 1.84
CA SER A 44 14.93 -5.79 0.55
C SER A 44 13.60 -6.44 0.14
N VAL A 45 13.46 -6.75 -1.16
CA VAL A 45 12.32 -7.54 -1.67
C VAL A 45 12.16 -8.84 -0.89
N LYS A 46 13.25 -9.59 -0.69
CA LYS A 46 13.26 -10.87 0.04
C LYS A 46 12.80 -10.73 1.50
N GLU A 47 13.12 -9.60 2.13
CA GLU A 47 12.70 -9.35 3.51
C GLU A 47 11.26 -8.90 3.64
N SER A 48 10.66 -8.40 2.55
CA SER A 48 9.32 -7.81 2.52
C SER A 48 8.25 -8.81 2.07
N LEU A 49 8.53 -9.60 1.04
CA LEU A 49 7.55 -10.54 0.47
C LEU A 49 7.15 -11.63 1.48
N GLY A 50 5.86 -11.98 1.47
CA GLY A 50 5.27 -12.99 2.35
C GLY A 50 4.98 -12.51 3.77
N LYS A 51 5.26 -11.24 4.10
CA LYS A 51 5.01 -10.65 5.42
C LYS A 51 3.88 -9.63 5.37
N ASP A 52 3.21 -9.45 6.50
CA ASP A 52 2.37 -8.27 6.71
C ASP A 52 3.25 -7.01 6.79
N CYS A 53 2.87 -5.95 6.09
CA CYS A 53 3.57 -4.66 6.02
C CYS A 53 3.71 -3.95 7.40
N ARG A 54 3.03 -4.43 8.44
CA ARG A 54 3.15 -3.96 9.84
C ARG A 54 4.56 -4.08 10.40
N PHE A 55 5.49 -4.78 9.74
CA PHE A 55 6.92 -4.73 10.11
C PHE A 55 7.53 -3.32 10.01
N LEU A 56 6.88 -2.39 9.29
CA LEU A 56 7.28 -0.98 9.27
C LEU A 56 6.84 -0.21 10.52
N GLN A 57 5.99 -0.78 11.38
CA GLN A 57 5.47 -0.12 12.57
C GLN A 57 6.43 -0.30 13.74
N GLY A 58 6.39 0.64 14.69
CA GLY A 58 7.29 0.64 15.85
C GLY A 58 6.67 1.37 17.06
N PRO A 59 7.51 1.80 18.03
CA PRO A 59 7.05 2.30 19.33
C PRO A 59 6.07 3.47 19.26
N GLU A 60 6.31 4.45 18.36
CA GLU A 60 5.47 5.64 18.21
C GLU A 60 4.28 5.42 17.26
N THR A 61 4.11 4.20 16.72
CA THR A 61 2.96 3.89 15.88
C THR A 61 1.70 3.79 16.73
N LYS A 62 0.81 4.79 16.60
CA LYS A 62 -0.45 4.83 17.35
C LYS A 62 -1.40 3.66 16.98
N PRO A 63 -2.07 3.06 17.97
CA PRO A 63 -3.00 1.96 17.76
C PRO A 63 -4.23 2.34 16.93
N GLU A 64 -4.68 3.60 17.00
CA GLU A 64 -5.84 4.11 16.27
C GLU A 64 -5.71 3.96 14.75
N HIS A 65 -4.52 4.24 14.20
CA HIS A 65 -4.28 4.07 12.75
C HIS A 65 -4.31 2.59 12.35
N ARG A 66 -3.80 1.69 13.21
CA ARG A 66 -3.88 0.24 12.95
C ARG A 66 -5.33 -0.25 12.96
N ALA A 67 -6.14 0.23 13.90
CA ALA A 67 -7.55 -0.11 13.99
C ALA A 67 -8.30 0.31 12.71
N ARG A 68 -8.03 1.53 12.21
CA ARG A 68 -8.63 2.03 10.97
C ARG A 68 -8.28 1.17 9.74
N PHE A 69 -7.01 0.76 9.60
CA PHE A 69 -6.64 -0.13 8.50
C PHE A 69 -7.28 -1.51 8.64
N ARG A 70 -7.37 -2.05 9.86
CA ARG A 70 -8.04 -3.34 10.10
C ARG A 70 -9.51 -3.29 9.70
N GLU A 71 -10.24 -2.27 10.16
CA GLU A 71 -11.65 -2.07 9.82
C GLU A 71 -11.85 -1.97 8.30
N ALA A 72 -10.98 -1.24 7.60
CA ALA A 72 -11.04 -1.15 6.15
C ALA A 72 -10.80 -2.51 5.46
N LEU A 73 -9.84 -3.32 5.95
CA LEU A 73 -9.61 -4.67 5.42
C LEU A 73 -10.80 -5.60 5.69
N GLU A 74 -11.43 -5.50 6.86
CA GLU A 74 -12.59 -6.31 7.25
C GLU A 74 -13.85 -5.95 6.44
N ASN A 75 -14.09 -4.66 6.21
CA ASN A 75 -15.22 -4.17 5.41
C ASN A 75 -14.96 -4.23 3.90
N GLY A 76 -13.72 -4.50 3.50
CA GLY A 76 -13.32 -4.52 2.10
C GLY A 76 -13.21 -3.14 1.47
N GLU A 77 -13.03 -2.08 2.26
CA GLU A 77 -13.10 -0.69 1.83
C GLU A 77 -11.72 -0.08 1.54
N ALA A 78 -11.72 1.04 0.81
CA ALA A 78 -10.53 1.88 0.66
C ALA A 78 -10.29 2.66 1.96
N CYS A 79 -9.02 2.91 2.28
CA CYS A 79 -8.67 3.67 3.47
C CYS A 79 -7.39 4.49 3.28
N ILE A 80 -7.40 5.69 3.85
CA ILE A 80 -6.25 6.58 3.89
C ILE A 80 -6.01 6.96 5.36
N SER A 81 -4.78 6.80 5.83
CA SER A 81 -4.36 7.30 7.13
C SER A 81 -2.89 7.65 7.12
N ASP A 82 -2.55 8.66 7.91
CA ASP A 82 -1.17 8.95 8.28
C ASP A 82 -0.78 8.02 9.43
N ILE A 83 0.40 7.42 9.34
CA ILE A 83 0.94 6.48 10.31
C ILE A 83 2.44 6.69 10.45
N THR A 84 2.95 6.59 11.67
CA THR A 84 4.39 6.59 11.92
C THR A 84 4.97 5.23 11.57
N ASN A 85 5.92 5.22 10.63
CA ASN A 85 6.66 4.03 10.22
C ASN A 85 8.17 4.20 10.51
N TYR A 86 8.89 3.09 10.43
CA TYR A 86 10.32 2.97 10.67
C TYR A 86 10.96 2.25 9.49
N LYS A 87 12.05 2.82 9.01
CA LYS A 87 12.95 2.16 8.05
C LYS A 87 13.70 1.03 8.77
N LYS A 88 14.34 0.15 8.00
CA LYS A 88 15.11 -0.98 8.55
C LYS A 88 16.22 -0.55 9.52
N ASP A 89 16.81 0.63 9.32
CA ASP A 89 17.84 1.19 10.19
C ASP A 89 17.28 1.91 11.44
N GLY A 90 15.97 1.83 11.66
CA GLY A 90 15.28 2.46 12.79
C GLY A 90 14.94 3.93 12.57
N GLN A 91 15.26 4.52 11.41
CA GLN A 91 14.86 5.89 11.12
C GLN A 91 13.34 5.99 11.03
N GLN A 92 12.74 6.82 11.88
CA GLN A 92 11.32 7.15 11.86
C GLN A 92 10.98 8.04 10.66
N PHE A 93 9.82 7.79 10.04
CA PHE A 93 9.24 8.69 9.04
C PHE A 93 7.70 8.68 9.12
N PRO A 94 7.03 9.85 9.02
CA PRO A 94 5.59 9.91 8.85
C PRO A 94 5.24 9.37 7.47
N CYS A 95 4.36 8.38 7.42
CA CYS A 95 3.93 7.73 6.20
C CYS A 95 2.43 7.96 6.00
N ARG A 96 2.03 8.60 4.91
CA ARG A 96 0.65 8.53 4.45
C ARG A 96 0.48 7.23 3.67
N LEU A 97 -0.38 6.34 4.15
CA LEU A 97 -0.69 5.08 3.51
C LEU A 97 -2.11 5.10 2.96
N HIS A 98 -2.21 4.91 1.65
CA HIS A 98 -3.46 4.67 0.94
C HIS A 98 -3.60 3.18 0.65
N LEU A 99 -4.71 2.58 1.05
CA LEU A 99 -5.08 1.21 0.75
C LEU A 99 -6.29 1.21 -0.19
N GLN A 100 -6.17 0.52 -1.31
CA GLN A 100 -7.23 0.35 -2.28
C GLN A 100 -7.53 -1.15 -2.49
N PRO A 101 -8.77 -1.60 -2.24
CA PRO A 101 -9.17 -2.98 -2.49
C PRO A 101 -9.21 -3.27 -3.99
N VAL A 102 -8.79 -4.48 -4.33
CA VAL A 102 -8.91 -5.07 -5.67
C VAL A 102 -9.81 -6.28 -5.54
N TYR A 103 -11.00 -6.21 -6.14
CA TYR A 103 -12.06 -7.20 -5.99
C TYR A 103 -11.95 -8.34 -7.00
N GLY A 104 -12.22 -9.56 -6.55
CA GLY A 104 -12.44 -10.70 -7.44
C GLY A 104 -13.91 -10.82 -7.87
N LYS A 105 -14.28 -11.96 -8.46
CA LYS A 105 -15.63 -12.24 -8.98
C LYS A 105 -16.75 -12.27 -7.90
N GLN A 106 -16.42 -12.32 -6.61
CA GLN A 106 -17.37 -12.49 -5.51
C GLN A 106 -17.58 -11.23 -4.66
N SER A 107 -17.27 -10.04 -5.17
CA SER A 107 -17.34 -8.77 -4.42
C SER A 107 -16.55 -8.76 -3.11
N LYS A 108 -15.57 -9.67 -2.99
CA LYS A 108 -14.59 -9.71 -1.90
C LYS A 108 -13.23 -9.29 -2.45
N PRO A 109 -12.47 -8.46 -1.70
CA PRO A 109 -11.10 -8.15 -2.08
C PRO A 109 -10.25 -9.41 -2.16
N VAL A 110 -9.50 -9.55 -3.25
CA VAL A 110 -8.49 -10.60 -3.45
C VAL A 110 -7.07 -10.05 -3.29
N PHE A 111 -6.90 -8.75 -3.51
CA PHE A 111 -5.67 -8.01 -3.22
C PHE A 111 -5.99 -6.65 -2.63
N TYR A 112 -4.98 -6.05 -2.01
CA TYR A 112 -4.94 -4.62 -1.69
C TYR A 112 -3.71 -4.00 -2.30
N ILE A 113 -3.88 -2.83 -2.92
CA ILE A 113 -2.78 -1.99 -3.37
C ILE A 113 -2.51 -0.97 -2.27
N GLY A 114 -1.26 -0.90 -1.84
CA GLY A 114 -0.77 0.08 -0.87
C GLY A 114 0.13 1.10 -1.56
N LEU A 115 -0.16 2.38 -1.35
CA LEU A 115 0.71 3.49 -1.76
C LEU A 115 1.25 4.18 -0.51
N GLN A 116 2.57 4.22 -0.38
CA GLN A 116 3.25 4.86 0.76
C GLN A 116 3.92 6.16 0.34
N THR A 117 3.58 7.25 1.02
CA THR A 117 4.23 8.55 0.83
C THR A 117 4.92 8.95 2.13
N ASP A 118 6.23 9.22 2.07
CA ASP A 118 6.96 9.82 3.19
C ASP A 118 6.63 11.31 3.23
N MET A 119 6.01 11.72 4.33
CA MET A 119 5.51 13.08 4.53
C MET A 119 6.55 14.00 5.17
N SER A 120 7.79 13.53 5.42
CA SER A 120 8.84 14.32 6.10
C SER A 120 9.16 15.64 5.40
N ASN A 121 9.10 15.66 4.07
CA ASN A 121 9.48 16.81 3.25
C ASN A 121 8.33 17.28 2.34
N VAL A 122 7.11 16.81 2.60
CA VAL A 122 5.94 17.19 1.79
C VAL A 122 5.35 18.47 2.36
N THR A 123 5.63 19.61 1.72
CA THR A 123 4.92 20.86 2.01
C THR A 123 3.48 20.70 1.54
N LEU A 124 2.54 20.65 2.48
CA LEU A 124 1.10 20.60 2.19
C LEU A 124 0.68 21.93 1.55
N VAL A 125 0.68 22.00 0.22
CA VAL A 125 0.05 23.12 -0.50
C VAL A 125 -1.42 22.75 -0.70
N ASN A 126 -2.31 23.36 0.09
CA ASN A 126 -3.77 23.23 -0.01
C ASN A 126 -4.38 21.83 0.19
N GLY A 127 -3.97 21.09 1.22
CA GLY A 127 -4.77 20.01 1.85
C GLY A 127 -5.06 18.75 1.03
N ASN A 128 -4.85 18.78 -0.29
CA ASN A 128 -5.16 17.68 -1.20
C ASN A 128 -3.90 17.32 -1.99
N ASN A 129 -3.23 16.24 -1.62
CA ASN A 129 -2.24 15.62 -2.49
C ASN A 129 -2.98 14.80 -3.58
N VAL A 130 -3.51 15.51 -4.59
CA VAL A 130 -4.38 15.00 -5.69
C VAL A 130 -3.59 14.28 -6.79
N VAL A 131 -2.72 13.31 -6.48
CA VAL A 131 -2.11 12.50 -7.56
C VAL A 131 -2.04 11.00 -7.24
N LEU A 132 -2.81 10.54 -6.26
CA LEU A 132 -2.96 9.10 -5.99
C LEU A 132 -4.33 8.59 -6.43
N GLU A 133 -5.41 9.37 -6.31
CA GLU A 133 -6.76 8.94 -6.72
C GLU A 133 -6.84 8.48 -8.18
N PRO A 134 -6.35 9.22 -9.19
CA PRO A 134 -6.39 8.75 -10.58
C PRO A 134 -5.56 7.47 -10.80
N LEU A 135 -4.49 7.30 -10.02
CA LEU A 135 -3.65 6.12 -10.09
C LEU A 135 -4.33 4.90 -9.44
N LEU A 136 -4.99 5.11 -8.31
CA LEU A 136 -5.78 4.09 -7.61
C LEU A 136 -6.99 3.68 -8.46
N GLU A 137 -7.70 4.66 -9.03
CA GLU A 137 -8.76 4.45 -10.02
C GLU A 137 -8.23 3.69 -11.24
N PHE A 138 -7.04 4.03 -11.74
CA PHE A 138 -6.44 3.30 -12.86
C PHE A 138 -6.19 1.83 -12.49
N PHE A 139 -5.57 1.56 -11.34
CA PHE A 139 -5.33 0.19 -10.92
C PHE A 139 -6.64 -0.58 -10.69
N ALA A 140 -7.67 0.09 -10.15
CA ALA A 140 -9.00 -0.46 -9.95
C ALA A 140 -9.76 -0.68 -11.27
N ALA A 141 -9.69 0.22 -12.23
CA ALA A 141 -10.35 0.10 -13.53
C ALA A 141 -9.76 -1.06 -14.35
N ASN A 142 -8.44 -1.24 -14.28
CA ASN A 142 -7.78 -2.36 -14.95
C ASN A 142 -8.04 -3.71 -14.26
N ASN A 143 -8.53 -3.73 -13.02
CA ASN A 143 -8.97 -4.97 -12.37
C ASN A 143 -10.15 -5.63 -13.10
N ASN A 144 -11.00 -4.84 -13.77
CA ASN A 144 -12.22 -5.32 -14.44
C ASN A 144 -12.01 -5.85 -15.87
N SER A 145 -10.79 -5.82 -16.41
CA SER A 145 -10.52 -6.23 -17.79
C SER A 145 -10.14 -7.71 -17.97
N ASN A 146 -10.26 -8.53 -16.93
CA ASN A 146 -10.15 -9.99 -17.03
C ASN A 146 -11.46 -10.66 -16.60
N THR A 147 -12.45 -10.65 -17.50
CA THR A 147 -13.54 -11.64 -17.52
C THR A 147 -13.00 -13.02 -17.83
#